data_AF-A0A2I0HI66-F1
#
_entry.id   AF-A0A2I0HI66-F1
#
_cell.length_a   1.000
_cell.length_b   1.000
_cell.length_c   1.000
_cell.angle_alpha   90.00
_cell.angle_beta   90.00
_cell.angle_gamma   90.00
#
_symmetry.space_group_name_H-M   'P 1'
#
loop_
_entity.id
_entity.type
_entity.pdbx_description
1 polymer ?
#
loop_
_entity_poly.entity_id
_entity_poly.type
_entity_poly.pdbx_seq_one_letter_code
_entity_poly.pdbx_strand_id
1 'polypeptide(L)'
;MDTDLHQIIRSSQALTDDHCQYFLYQLLRGLKYVHSANVLHRDLKPSNLLLNANCDLKICDFGLARTTSETDFMTEYVVTRWYRAPELLLNCSEYTAAIDIWSVGCILMEIITREPLFPGKDYAQQLALITELLGSPGDSDLGFLRSENARKYVKQLPQVPKQSFSKKFPEASPLAIDLAERMLVFDPRERITVDEALNHPYLLSLHEINEEPTCPSPFVFDFEQASLDEEDVKELIWLESLNFNPIEDFVISCK
;
A
#
# COMPACT_ATOMS: atom_id res chain seq x y z
N MET A 1 10.49 13.97 -11.11
CA MET A 1 10.23 13.81 -9.67
C MET A 1 11.57 13.99 -8.98
N ASP A 2 11.60 14.79 -7.92
CA ASP A 2 12.82 15.38 -7.38
C ASP A 2 13.25 14.71 -6.05
N THR A 3 12.29 14.10 -5.35
CA THR A 3 12.49 13.42 -4.06
C THR A 3 11.42 12.34 -3.88
N ASP A 4 11.46 11.63 -2.76
CA ASP A 4 10.41 10.73 -2.29
C ASP A 4 9.83 11.23 -0.95
N LEU A 5 8.68 10.67 -0.56
CA LEU A 5 8.00 11.02 0.67
C LEU A 5 8.82 10.62 1.91
N HIS A 6 9.64 9.57 1.83
CA HIS A 6 10.52 9.14 2.94
C HIS A 6 11.54 10.23 3.30
N GLN A 7 12.17 10.86 2.32
CA GLN A 7 13.08 11.98 2.54
C GLN A 7 12.34 13.19 3.13
N ILE A 8 11.13 13.49 2.65
CA ILE A 8 10.32 14.60 3.16
C ILE A 8 9.94 14.39 4.63
N ILE A 9 9.50 13.18 5.00
CA ILE A 9 9.18 12.81 6.38
C ILE A 9 10.39 12.99 7.30
N ARG A 10 11.60 12.64 6.85
CA ARG A 10 12.83 12.77 7.65
C ARG A 10 13.46 14.16 7.63
N SER A 11 12.99 15.05 6.76
CA SER A 11 13.52 16.41 6.65
C SER A 11 13.01 17.32 7.76
N SER A 12 13.67 18.45 7.95
CA SER A 12 13.23 19.53 8.86
C SER A 12 12.08 20.37 8.29
N GLN A 13 11.64 20.11 7.05
CA GLN A 13 10.51 20.81 6.45
C GLN A 13 9.24 20.51 7.26
N ALA A 14 8.48 21.54 7.61
CA ALA A 14 7.21 21.36 8.32
C ALA A 14 6.19 20.63 7.43
N LEU A 15 5.46 19.67 8.02
CA LEU A 15 4.34 18.99 7.38
C LEU A 15 3.11 19.34 8.23
N THR A 16 2.24 20.16 7.66
CA THR A 16 0.96 20.54 8.26
C THR A 16 -0.08 19.47 7.95
N ASP A 17 -1.22 19.49 8.65
CA ASP A 17 -2.34 18.59 8.35
C ASP A 17 -2.80 18.70 6.89
N ASP A 18 -2.78 19.90 6.31
CA ASP A 18 -3.10 20.11 4.88
C ASP A 18 -2.13 19.37 3.94
N HIS A 19 -0.83 19.32 4.28
CA HIS A 19 0.14 18.52 3.50
C HIS A 19 -0.17 17.03 3.64
N CYS A 20 -0.51 16.56 4.85
CA CYS A 20 -0.91 15.17 5.10
C CYS A 20 -2.15 14.78 4.28
N GLN A 21 -3.20 15.62 4.33
CA GLN A 21 -4.42 15.45 3.55
C GLN A 21 -4.13 15.40 2.05
N TYR A 22 -3.31 16.34 1.54
CA TYR A 22 -3.02 16.42 0.12
C TYR A 22 -2.19 15.24 -0.41
N PHE A 23 -1.18 14.78 0.35
CA PHE A 23 -0.44 13.57 -0.03
C PHE A 23 -1.30 12.31 0.06
N LEU A 24 -2.13 12.17 1.11
CA LEU A 24 -3.03 11.04 1.26
C LEU A 24 -4.06 10.99 0.12
N TYR A 25 -4.65 12.14 -0.22
CA TYR A 25 -5.60 12.26 -1.33
C TYR A 25 -4.99 11.78 -2.65
N GLN A 26 -3.81 12.29 -3.01
CA GLN A 26 -3.14 11.91 -4.25
C GLN A 26 -2.75 10.42 -4.29
N LEU A 27 -2.32 9.87 -3.15
CA LEU A 27 -2.04 8.44 -3.00
C LEU A 27 -3.30 7.59 -3.23
N LEU A 28 -4.40 7.89 -2.54
CA LEU A 28 -5.67 7.17 -2.71
C LEU A 28 -6.24 7.32 -4.12
N ARG A 29 -6.13 8.51 -4.72
CA ARG A 29 -6.54 8.77 -6.10
C ARG A 29 -5.77 7.90 -7.09
N GLY A 30 -4.45 7.82 -6.94
CA GLY A 30 -3.62 6.92 -7.76
C GLY A 30 -3.97 5.45 -7.51
N LEU A 31 -4.21 5.09 -6.25
CA LEU A 31 -4.52 3.72 -5.86
C LEU A 31 -5.90 3.27 -6.38
N LYS A 32 -6.90 4.17 -6.43
CA LYS A 32 -8.21 3.91 -7.04
C LYS A 32 -8.07 3.48 -8.49
N TYR A 33 -7.23 4.17 -9.26
CA TYR A 33 -6.92 3.78 -10.63
C TYR A 33 -6.29 2.38 -10.70
N VAL A 34 -5.25 2.14 -9.91
CA VAL A 34 -4.53 0.85 -9.85
C VAL A 34 -5.48 -0.31 -9.47
N HIS A 35 -6.29 -0.14 -8.43
CA HIS A 35 -7.23 -1.15 -7.95
C HIS A 35 -8.35 -1.42 -8.96
N SER A 36 -8.85 -0.39 -9.65
CA SER A 36 -9.84 -0.57 -10.72
C SER A 36 -9.28 -1.31 -11.95
N ALA A 37 -7.95 -1.31 -12.13
CA ALA A 37 -7.26 -2.14 -13.11
C ALA A 37 -7.04 -3.59 -12.63
N ASN A 38 -7.58 -3.96 -11.46
CA ASN A 38 -7.39 -5.27 -10.82
C ASN A 38 -5.92 -5.58 -10.46
N VAL A 39 -5.12 -4.52 -10.23
CA VAL A 39 -3.71 -4.60 -9.83
C VAL A 39 -3.57 -4.31 -8.34
N LEU A 40 -2.72 -5.06 -7.66
CA LEU A 40 -2.30 -4.84 -6.28
C LEU A 40 -0.86 -4.34 -6.27
N HIS A 41 -0.55 -3.27 -5.54
CA HIS A 41 0.82 -2.72 -5.49
C HIS A 41 1.75 -3.55 -4.60
N ARG A 42 1.26 -3.98 -3.42
CA ARG A 42 1.91 -4.90 -2.46
C ARG A 42 3.15 -4.39 -1.73
N ASP A 43 3.79 -3.33 -2.21
CA ASP A 43 4.95 -2.70 -1.56
C ASP A 43 4.83 -1.18 -1.45
N LEU A 44 3.64 -0.68 -1.07
CA LEU A 44 3.46 0.73 -0.78
C LEU A 44 4.21 1.11 0.50
N LYS A 45 5.10 2.09 0.36
CA LYS A 45 5.92 2.66 1.44
C LYS A 45 6.38 4.07 1.03
N PRO A 46 6.78 4.95 1.96
CA PRO A 46 7.11 6.34 1.65
C PRO A 46 8.22 6.49 0.58
N SER A 47 9.18 5.58 0.49
CA SER A 47 10.23 5.63 -0.55
C SER A 47 9.71 5.33 -1.96
N ASN A 48 8.54 4.69 -2.07
CA ASN A 48 7.89 4.35 -3.34
C ASN A 48 6.82 5.39 -3.74
N LEU A 49 6.79 6.53 -3.03
CA LEU A 49 5.92 7.66 -3.30
C LEU A 49 6.79 8.86 -3.68
N LEU A 50 6.90 9.09 -4.98
CA LEU A 50 7.73 10.15 -5.52
C LEU A 50 7.03 11.50 -5.41
N LEU A 51 7.80 12.55 -5.15
CA LEU A 51 7.34 13.93 -5.02
C LEU A 51 8.15 14.87 -5.91
N ASN A 52 7.53 15.96 -6.33
CA ASN A 52 8.21 17.09 -6.98
C ASN A 52 8.06 18.37 -6.15
N ALA A 53 8.69 19.46 -6.61
CA ALA A 53 8.62 20.76 -5.94
C ALA A 53 7.20 21.36 -5.80
N ASN A 54 6.23 20.89 -6.59
CA ASN A 54 4.83 21.33 -6.53
C ASN A 54 3.98 20.47 -5.58
N CYS A 55 4.60 19.54 -4.82
CA CYS A 55 3.92 18.55 -4.00
C CYS A 55 3.05 17.56 -4.79
N ASP A 56 3.31 17.37 -6.09
CA ASP A 56 2.64 16.32 -6.87
C ASP A 56 3.23 14.96 -6.49
N LEU A 57 2.34 14.01 -6.16
CA LEU A 57 2.69 12.66 -5.75
C LEU A 57 2.45 11.65 -6.87
N LYS A 58 3.41 10.75 -7.10
CA LYS A 58 3.25 9.59 -7.99
C LYS A 58 3.71 8.31 -7.30
N ILE A 59 2.90 7.26 -7.43
CA ILE A 59 3.24 5.91 -6.99
C ILE A 59 4.25 5.33 -8.00
N CYS A 60 5.33 4.72 -7.51
CA CYS A 60 6.31 4.03 -8.33
C CYS A 60 6.64 2.64 -7.76
N ASP A 61 7.48 1.89 -8.49
CA ASP A 61 7.98 0.56 -8.09
C ASP A 61 6.89 -0.51 -8.01
N PHE A 62 6.35 -0.85 -9.19
CA PHE A 62 5.39 -1.93 -9.40
C PHE A 62 6.06 -3.31 -9.56
N GLY A 63 7.33 -3.46 -9.18
CA GLY A 63 8.09 -4.71 -9.37
C GLY A 63 7.53 -5.90 -8.59
N LEU A 64 6.70 -5.65 -7.57
CA LEU A 64 6.00 -6.68 -6.79
C LEU A 64 4.50 -6.72 -7.07
N ALA A 65 4.01 -5.91 -8.02
CA ALA A 65 2.60 -5.80 -8.32
C ALA A 65 2.05 -7.07 -8.98
N ARG A 66 0.80 -7.42 -8.69
CA ARG A 66 0.12 -8.64 -9.17
C ARG A 66 -1.36 -8.44 -9.42
N THR A 67 -1.99 -9.35 -10.15
CA THR A 67 -3.45 -9.42 -10.22
C THR A 67 -4.05 -9.95 -8.91
N THR A 68 -5.33 -9.62 -8.68
CA THR A 68 -6.09 -10.13 -7.51
C THR A 68 -6.37 -11.65 -7.57
N SER A 69 -6.22 -12.29 -8.73
CA SER A 69 -6.59 -13.69 -8.97
C SER A 69 -5.46 -14.70 -8.74
N GLU A 70 -4.23 -14.25 -8.57
CA GLU A 70 -3.07 -15.15 -8.48
C GLU A 70 -2.79 -15.60 -7.04
N THR A 71 -2.95 -16.91 -6.82
CA THR A 71 -2.70 -17.59 -5.55
C THR A 71 -1.29 -18.17 -5.47
N ASP A 72 -0.28 -17.42 -5.91
CA ASP A 72 1.08 -17.94 -5.94
C ASP A 72 1.79 -17.79 -4.58
N PHE A 73 2.39 -18.90 -4.14
CA PHE A 73 3.07 -19.02 -2.87
C PHE A 73 4.22 -18.01 -2.79
N MET A 74 4.12 -17.09 -1.83
CA MET A 74 5.08 -16.00 -1.67
C MET A 74 6.46 -16.53 -1.24
N THR A 75 7.48 -16.24 -2.03
CA THR A 75 8.88 -16.41 -1.63
C THR A 75 9.24 -15.40 -0.55
N GLU A 76 10.06 -15.83 0.40
CA GLU A 76 10.45 -15.06 1.58
C GLU A 76 11.33 -13.84 1.20
N TYR A 77 10.70 -12.68 0.99
CA TYR A 77 11.42 -11.47 0.58
C TYR A 77 12.01 -10.70 1.76
N VAL A 78 13.34 -10.48 1.68
CA VAL A 78 14.17 -9.64 2.57
C VAL A 78 14.00 -8.16 2.23
N VAL A 79 12.80 -7.62 2.47
CA VAL A 79 12.48 -6.19 2.27
C VAL A 79 11.84 -5.63 3.56
N THR A 80 11.76 -4.31 3.68
CA THR A 80 11.09 -3.57 4.77
C THR A 80 9.67 -4.11 4.99
N ARG A 81 9.39 -4.62 6.20
CA ARG A 81 8.08 -5.25 6.56
C ARG A 81 7.09 -4.27 7.20
N TRP A 82 7.52 -3.05 7.47
CA TRP A 82 6.80 -2.10 8.32
C TRP A 82 5.40 -1.72 7.82
N TYR A 83 5.19 -1.82 6.51
CA TYR A 83 3.93 -1.50 5.82
C TYR A 83 3.13 -2.75 5.42
N ARG A 84 3.63 -3.97 5.69
CA ARG A 84 2.94 -5.19 5.28
C ARG A 84 1.72 -5.45 6.17
N ALA A 85 0.60 -5.77 5.52
CA ALA A 85 -0.65 -6.13 6.19
C ALA A 85 -0.54 -7.46 6.96
N PRO A 86 -1.34 -7.65 8.04
CA PRO A 86 -1.32 -8.88 8.84
C PRO A 86 -1.50 -10.16 8.01
N GLU A 87 -2.40 -10.13 7.03
CA GLU A 87 -2.68 -11.25 6.13
C GLU A 87 -1.48 -11.65 5.24
N LEU A 88 -0.63 -10.68 4.86
CA LEU A 88 0.64 -10.93 4.15
C LEU A 88 1.70 -11.51 5.09
N LEU A 89 1.74 -11.07 6.35
CA LEU A 89 2.68 -11.59 7.36
C LEU A 89 2.34 -13.02 7.79
N LEU A 90 1.05 -13.39 7.70
CA LEU A 90 0.52 -14.70 8.09
C LEU A 90 0.40 -15.69 6.91
N ASN A 91 0.88 -15.30 5.72
CA ASN A 91 0.85 -16.10 4.48
C ASN A 91 -0.56 -16.63 4.14
N CYS A 92 -1.56 -15.74 4.11
CA CYS A 92 -2.90 -16.11 3.67
C CYS A 92 -2.91 -16.44 2.17
N SER A 93 -3.78 -17.35 1.73
CA SER A 93 -3.82 -17.74 0.31
C SER A 93 -4.53 -16.74 -0.61
N GLU A 94 -5.27 -15.80 -0.04
CA GLU A 94 -6.12 -14.86 -0.76
C GLU A 94 -5.76 -13.43 -0.33
N TYR A 95 -5.30 -12.63 -1.29
CA TYR A 95 -4.95 -11.23 -1.08
C TYR A 95 -5.89 -10.35 -1.89
N THR A 96 -6.28 -9.22 -1.33
CA THR A 96 -7.19 -8.26 -1.97
C THR A 96 -6.55 -6.87 -1.95
N ALA A 97 -7.24 -5.90 -2.58
CA ALA A 97 -6.91 -4.47 -2.51
C ALA A 97 -6.69 -3.95 -1.06
N ALA A 98 -7.26 -4.63 -0.06
CA ALA A 98 -7.14 -4.26 1.34
C ALA A 98 -5.68 -4.21 1.84
N ILE A 99 -4.76 -5.01 1.28
CA ILE A 99 -3.34 -5.01 1.69
C ILE A 99 -2.67 -3.65 1.43
N ASP A 100 -3.04 -2.99 0.34
CA ASP A 100 -2.53 -1.68 -0.02
C ASP A 100 -3.16 -0.62 0.88
N ILE A 101 -4.44 -0.74 1.24
CA ILE A 101 -5.10 0.14 2.20
C ILE A 101 -4.43 0.10 3.58
N TRP A 102 -4.02 -1.09 4.05
CA TRP A 102 -3.24 -1.20 5.27
C TRP A 102 -1.94 -0.40 5.18
N SER A 103 -1.22 -0.56 4.07
CA SER A 103 0.03 0.16 3.81
C SER A 103 -0.19 1.67 3.82
N VAL A 104 -1.28 2.15 3.21
CA VAL A 104 -1.72 3.56 3.23
C VAL A 104 -1.98 4.04 4.66
N GLY A 105 -2.63 3.24 5.51
CA GLY A 105 -2.84 3.56 6.93
C GLY A 105 -1.53 3.73 7.70
N CYS A 106 -0.54 2.85 7.47
CA CYS A 106 0.79 3.00 8.04
C CYS A 106 1.48 4.29 7.56
N ILE A 107 1.38 4.61 6.27
CA ILE A 107 1.97 5.81 5.66
C ILE A 107 1.31 7.07 6.22
N LEU A 108 -0.02 7.12 6.33
CA LEU A 108 -0.74 8.25 6.92
C LEU A 108 -0.23 8.55 8.32
N MET A 109 -0.15 7.53 9.18
CA MET A 109 0.35 7.70 10.54
C MET A 109 1.81 8.15 10.55
N GLU A 110 2.67 7.63 9.67
CA GLU A 110 4.07 8.01 9.59
C GLU A 110 4.28 9.46 9.11
N ILE A 111 3.45 9.97 8.19
CA ILE A 111 3.50 11.38 7.79
C ILE A 111 3.16 12.28 8.99
N ILE A 112 2.15 11.90 9.78
CA ILE A 112 1.67 12.65 10.94
C ILE A 112 2.70 12.64 12.07
N THR A 113 3.24 11.47 12.41
CA THR A 113 4.13 11.30 13.58
C THR A 113 5.59 11.51 13.26
N ARG A 114 5.96 11.53 11.97
CA ARG A 114 7.35 11.49 11.48
C ARG A 114 8.13 10.23 11.85
N GLU A 115 7.44 9.20 12.34
CA GLU A 115 8.05 7.94 12.77
C GLU A 115 7.25 6.75 12.22
N PRO A 116 7.94 5.68 11.76
CA PRO A 116 7.27 4.50 11.27
C PRO A 116 6.37 3.89 12.35
N LEU A 117 5.12 3.57 11.99
CA LEU A 117 4.12 3.09 12.94
C LEU A 117 4.48 1.72 13.55
N PHE A 118 5.00 0.81 12.72
CA PHE A 118 5.34 -0.56 13.12
C PHE A 118 6.75 -0.96 12.65
N PRO A 119 7.82 -0.50 13.32
CA PRO A 119 9.21 -0.77 12.91
C PRO A 119 9.71 -2.14 13.42
N GLY A 120 9.04 -3.23 13.04
CA GLY A 120 9.43 -4.60 13.44
C GLY A 120 10.74 -5.05 12.77
N LYS A 121 11.58 -5.74 13.54
CA LYS A 121 12.86 -6.31 13.07
C LYS A 121 12.69 -7.66 12.37
N ASP A 122 11.65 -8.38 12.73
CA ASP A 122 11.28 -9.68 12.17
C ASP A 122 9.74 -9.84 12.15
N TYR A 123 9.25 -10.95 11.59
CA TYR A 123 7.81 -11.22 11.48
C TYR A 123 7.10 -11.25 12.84
N ALA A 124 7.76 -11.80 13.86
CA ALA A 124 7.18 -11.93 15.18
C ALA A 124 7.02 -10.57 15.86
N GLN A 125 8.08 -9.75 15.81
CA GLN A 125 8.05 -8.41 16.35
C GLN A 125 7.07 -7.52 15.57
N GLN A 126 7.00 -7.66 14.25
CA GLN A 126 6.05 -6.90 13.42
C GLN A 126 4.61 -7.17 13.86
N LEU A 127 4.23 -8.45 13.97
CA LEU A 127 2.89 -8.82 14.44
C LEU A 127 2.64 -8.40 15.89
N ALA A 128 3.65 -8.50 16.77
CA ALA A 128 3.54 -8.04 18.15
C ALA A 128 3.21 -6.53 18.23
N LEU A 129 3.94 -5.69 17.48
CA LEU A 129 3.71 -4.24 17.42
C LEU A 129 2.31 -3.90 16.89
N ILE A 130 1.84 -4.64 15.88
CA ILE A 130 0.48 -4.49 15.35
C ILE A 130 -0.56 -4.80 16.43
N THR A 131 -0.45 -5.95 17.09
CA THR A 131 -1.38 -6.36 18.15
C THR A 131 -1.30 -5.46 19.38
N GLU A 132 -0.13 -4.87 19.67
CA GLU A 132 0.04 -3.93 20.77
C GLU A 132 -0.82 -2.67 20.58
N LEU A 133 -0.91 -2.18 19.34
CA LEU A 133 -1.73 -1.01 19.02
C LEU A 133 -3.20 -1.37 18.84
N LEU A 134 -3.51 -2.37 18.00
CA LEU A 134 -4.88 -2.72 17.61
C LEU A 134 -5.61 -3.56 18.66
N GLY A 135 -4.88 -4.08 19.65
CA GLY A 135 -5.38 -5.11 20.54
C GLY A 135 -5.23 -6.50 19.94
N SER A 136 -5.38 -7.51 20.79
CA SER A 136 -5.36 -8.90 20.33
C SER A 136 -6.62 -9.21 19.54
N PRO A 137 -6.50 -9.77 18.32
CA PRO A 137 -7.65 -10.09 17.47
C PRO A 137 -8.52 -11.16 18.12
N GLY A 138 -9.83 -10.93 18.13
CA GLY A 138 -10.81 -11.90 18.63
C GLY A 138 -11.00 -13.07 17.67
N ASP A 139 -11.78 -14.07 18.08
CA ASP A 139 -12.08 -15.24 17.23
C ASP A 139 -12.79 -14.85 15.92
N SER A 140 -13.58 -13.76 15.93
CA SER A 140 -14.22 -13.18 14.75
C SER A 140 -13.22 -12.66 13.73
N ASP A 141 -12.19 -11.96 14.21
CA ASP A 141 -11.18 -11.28 13.39
C ASP A 141 -10.20 -12.27 12.76
N LEU A 142 -10.11 -13.49 13.31
CA LEU A 142 -9.30 -14.59 12.77
C LEU A 142 -10.08 -15.45 11.76
N GLY A 143 -11.33 -15.11 11.46
CA GLY A 143 -12.20 -15.86 10.55
C GLY A 143 -11.61 -16.02 9.15
N PHE A 144 -10.89 -15.01 8.66
CA PHE A 144 -10.25 -15.03 7.34
C PHE A 144 -9.02 -15.96 7.26
N LEU A 145 -8.38 -16.26 8.39
CA LEU A 145 -7.19 -17.12 8.41
C LEU A 145 -7.61 -18.58 8.13
N ARG A 146 -7.24 -19.14 6.98
CA ARG A 146 -7.49 -20.57 6.69
C ARG A 146 -6.48 -21.50 7.37
N SER A 147 -5.29 -21.00 7.67
CA SER A 147 -4.21 -21.77 8.31
C SER A 147 -4.40 -21.87 9.82
N GLU A 148 -4.55 -23.10 10.34
CA GLU A 148 -4.58 -23.35 11.78
C GLU A 148 -3.29 -22.92 12.48
N ASN A 149 -2.15 -23.05 11.80
CA ASN A 149 -0.85 -22.66 12.35
C ASN A 149 -0.77 -21.14 12.55
N ALA A 150 -1.24 -20.36 11.57
CA ALA A 150 -1.34 -18.91 11.68
C ALA A 150 -2.26 -18.49 12.84
N ARG A 151 -3.44 -19.14 12.95
CA ARG A 151 -4.38 -18.90 14.06
C ARG A 151 -3.76 -19.19 15.43
N LYS A 152 -3.07 -20.34 15.57
CA LYS A 152 -2.38 -20.70 16.83
C LYS A 152 -1.29 -19.71 17.16
N TYR A 153 -0.51 -19.28 16.18
CA TYR A 153 0.55 -18.31 16.36
C TYR A 153 0.03 -16.97 16.89
N VAL A 154 -1.01 -16.41 16.26
CA VAL A 154 -1.61 -15.15 16.71
C VAL A 154 -2.19 -15.25 18.12
N LYS A 155 -2.80 -16.40 18.47
CA LYS A 155 -3.31 -16.66 19.83
C LYS A 155 -2.21 -16.81 20.89
N GLN A 156 -0.98 -17.12 20.50
CA GLN A 156 0.16 -17.21 21.42
C GLN A 156 0.80 -15.85 21.72
N LEU A 157 0.50 -14.81 20.92
CA LEU A 157 0.95 -13.46 21.21
C LEU A 157 0.34 -12.94 22.52
N PRO A 158 1.03 -12.03 23.23
CA PRO A 158 0.50 -11.41 24.44
C PRO A 158 -0.91 -10.85 24.22
N GLN A 159 -1.82 -11.19 25.13
CA GLN A 159 -3.19 -10.69 25.08
C GLN A 159 -3.24 -9.27 25.65
N VAL A 160 -3.54 -8.30 24.79
CA VAL A 160 -3.50 -6.87 25.10
C VAL A 160 -4.78 -6.18 24.61
N PRO A 161 -5.33 -5.23 25.39
CA PRO A 161 -6.49 -4.45 24.94
C PRO A 161 -6.08 -3.45 23.86
N LYS A 162 -7.01 -3.12 22.96
CA LYS A 162 -6.82 -2.07 21.95
C LYS A 162 -6.43 -0.75 22.61
N GLN A 163 -5.39 -0.10 22.09
CA GLN A 163 -5.02 1.25 22.50
C GLN A 163 -5.90 2.27 21.78
N SER A 164 -6.26 3.36 22.48
CA SER A 164 -6.96 4.47 21.85
C SER A 164 -5.98 5.28 21.00
N PHE A 165 -6.20 5.33 19.69
CA PHE A 165 -5.36 6.10 18.76
C PHE A 165 -5.32 7.58 19.14
N SER A 166 -6.46 8.19 19.46
CA SER A 166 -6.51 9.60 19.87
C SER A 166 -5.71 9.91 21.14
N LYS A 167 -5.57 8.94 22.06
CA LYS A 167 -4.71 9.10 23.25
C LYS A 167 -3.23 8.90 22.94
N LYS A 168 -2.91 7.99 22.02
CA LYS A 168 -1.53 7.69 21.62
C LYS A 168 -0.95 8.78 20.71
N PHE A 169 -1.79 9.38 19.88
CA PHE A 169 -1.44 10.39 18.89
C PHE A 169 -2.27 11.67 19.13
N PRO A 170 -2.04 12.38 20.25
CA PRO A 170 -2.88 13.51 20.66
C PRO A 170 -2.77 14.73 19.73
N GLU A 171 -1.66 14.87 19.00
CA GLU A 171 -1.42 15.97 18.06
C GLU A 171 -2.08 15.76 16.69
N ALA A 172 -2.57 14.54 16.41
CA ALA A 172 -3.19 14.21 15.14
C ALA A 172 -4.64 14.73 15.07
N SER A 173 -5.06 15.16 13.88
CA SER A 173 -6.46 15.53 13.63
C SER A 173 -7.39 14.36 13.97
N PRO A 174 -8.51 14.59 14.70
CA PRO A 174 -9.49 13.53 14.99
C PRO A 174 -10.02 12.83 13.73
N LEU A 175 -10.16 13.56 12.63
CA LEU A 175 -10.59 13.00 11.34
C LEU A 175 -9.51 12.14 10.69
N ALA A 176 -8.24 12.51 10.81
CA ALA A 176 -7.13 11.69 10.35
C ALA A 176 -7.06 10.37 11.13
N ILE A 177 -7.28 10.43 12.44
CA ILE A 177 -7.32 9.26 13.32
C ILE A 177 -8.50 8.35 12.97
N ASP A 178 -9.70 8.88 12.76
CA ASP A 178 -10.85 8.07 12.35
C ASP A 178 -10.57 7.33 11.03
N LEU A 179 -9.99 8.02 10.04
CA LEU A 179 -9.62 7.39 8.77
C LEU A 179 -8.53 6.32 8.95
N ALA A 180 -7.49 6.60 9.74
CA ALA A 180 -6.42 5.65 10.03
C ALA A 180 -6.94 4.40 10.74
N GLU A 181 -7.88 4.53 11.69
CA GLU A 181 -8.49 3.38 12.38
C GLU A 181 -9.33 2.51 11.43
N ARG A 182 -9.95 3.09 10.40
CA ARG A 182 -10.68 2.34 9.36
C ARG A 182 -9.76 1.65 8.34
N MET A 183 -8.54 2.17 8.15
CA MET A 183 -7.51 1.54 7.32
C MET A 183 -6.73 0.47 8.08
N LEU A 184 -6.48 0.66 9.37
CA LEU A 184 -5.68 -0.23 10.22
C LEU A 184 -6.57 -1.23 10.97
N VAL A 185 -7.32 -2.01 10.19
CA VAL A 185 -8.18 -3.08 10.69
C VAL A 185 -7.53 -4.44 10.43
N PHE A 186 -7.54 -5.32 11.45
CA PHE A 186 -6.88 -6.62 11.36
C PHE A 186 -7.52 -7.54 10.31
N ASP A 187 -8.85 -7.63 10.30
CA ASP A 187 -9.59 -8.35 9.27
C ASP A 187 -9.64 -7.53 7.97
N PRO A 188 -9.05 -8.00 6.87
CA PRO A 188 -9.04 -7.25 5.61
C PRO A 188 -10.43 -7.01 5.02
N ARG A 189 -11.46 -7.78 5.42
CA ARG A 189 -12.84 -7.64 4.93
C ARG A 189 -13.58 -6.45 5.54
N GLU A 190 -13.15 -6.03 6.73
CA GLU A 190 -13.73 -4.91 7.47
C GLU A 190 -12.94 -3.61 7.25
N ARG A 191 -11.88 -3.67 6.43
CA ARG A 191 -11.03 -2.53 6.11
C ARG A 191 -11.72 -1.65 5.07
N ILE A 192 -11.66 -0.34 5.26
CA ILE A 192 -12.26 0.63 4.33
C ILE A 192 -11.71 0.44 2.91
N THR A 193 -12.57 0.59 1.90
CA THR A 193 -12.13 0.56 0.49
C THR A 193 -11.52 1.91 0.08
N VAL A 194 -10.82 1.93 -1.05
CA VAL A 194 -10.25 3.17 -1.59
C VAL A 194 -11.33 4.23 -1.91
N ASP A 195 -12.48 3.81 -2.44
CA ASP A 195 -13.60 4.70 -2.74
C ASP A 195 -14.23 5.27 -1.46
N GLU A 196 -14.43 4.46 -0.44
CA GLU A 196 -14.93 4.92 0.86
C GLU A 196 -13.93 5.86 1.54
N ALA A 197 -12.62 5.60 1.41
CA ALA A 197 -11.57 6.45 1.97
C ALA A 197 -11.53 7.82 1.29
N LEU A 198 -11.67 7.90 -0.03
CA LEU A 198 -11.77 9.16 -0.77
C LEU A 198 -13.02 9.97 -0.38
N ASN A 199 -14.12 9.30 -0.06
CA ASN A 199 -15.35 9.92 0.44
C ASN A 199 -15.32 10.28 1.95
N HIS A 200 -14.21 10.01 2.65
CA HIS A 200 -14.12 10.24 4.08
C HIS A 200 -14.10 11.74 4.43
N PRO A 201 -14.71 12.19 5.54
CA PRO A 201 -14.73 13.61 5.94
C PRO A 201 -13.34 14.28 6.04
N TYR A 202 -12.28 13.51 6.29
CA TYR A 202 -10.90 14.02 6.30
C TYR A 202 -10.42 14.54 4.94
N LEU A 203 -10.98 14.04 3.83
CA LEU A 203 -10.60 14.40 2.46
C LEU A 203 -11.67 15.21 1.72
N LEU A 204 -12.75 15.59 2.41
CA LEU A 204 -13.91 16.24 1.81
C LEU A 204 -13.58 17.54 1.06
N SER A 205 -12.57 18.28 1.50
CA SER A 205 -12.11 19.52 0.88
C SER A 205 -11.39 19.33 -0.46
N LEU A 206 -10.90 18.11 -0.73
CA LEU A 206 -10.11 17.75 -1.92
C LEU A 206 -10.85 16.78 -2.84
N HIS A 207 -11.91 16.13 -2.34
CA HIS A 207 -12.62 15.09 -3.07
C HIS A 207 -13.38 15.66 -4.27
N GLU A 208 -12.92 15.29 -5.48
CA GLU A 208 -13.53 15.69 -6.74
C GLU A 208 -13.73 14.46 -7.64
N ILE A 209 -14.95 13.91 -7.63
CA ILE A 209 -15.31 12.65 -8.32
C ILE A 209 -14.92 12.67 -9.81
N ASN A 210 -15.09 13.80 -10.50
CA ASN A 210 -14.78 13.92 -11.93
C ASN A 210 -13.27 13.94 -12.21
N GLU A 211 -12.45 14.23 -11.21
CA GLU A 211 -11.01 14.20 -11.31
C GLU A 211 -10.41 12.88 -10.80
N GLU A 212 -11.22 11.87 -10.48
CA GLU A 212 -10.77 10.58 -9.94
C GLU A 212 -11.05 9.42 -10.92
N PRO A 213 -10.27 9.31 -12.01
CA PRO A 213 -10.53 8.31 -13.04
C PRO A 213 -10.26 6.89 -12.54
N THR A 214 -11.04 5.96 -13.07
CA THR A 214 -10.76 4.52 -13.01
C THR A 214 -10.11 4.06 -14.32
N CYS A 215 -9.40 2.94 -14.26
CA CYS A 215 -8.86 2.29 -15.44
C CYS A 215 -10.02 1.74 -16.29
N PRO A 216 -10.03 1.97 -17.62
CA PRO A 216 -11.13 1.55 -18.49
C PRO A 216 -11.24 0.02 -18.64
N SER A 217 -10.17 -0.71 -18.40
CA SER A 217 -10.11 -2.17 -18.45
C SER A 217 -9.15 -2.73 -17.41
N PRO A 218 -9.40 -3.94 -16.88
CA PRO A 218 -8.41 -4.64 -16.08
C PRO A 218 -7.09 -4.82 -16.83
N PHE A 219 -5.98 -4.74 -16.10
CA PHE A 219 -4.67 -5.07 -16.63
C PHE A 219 -4.53 -6.60 -16.74
N VAL A 220 -3.97 -7.08 -17.84
CA VAL A 220 -3.81 -8.51 -18.12
C VAL A 220 -2.33 -8.88 -17.97
N PHE A 221 -2.03 -9.82 -17.07
CA PHE A 221 -0.69 -10.38 -16.84
C PHE A 221 -0.52 -11.71 -17.59
N ASP A 222 -0.79 -11.71 -18.90
CA ASP A 222 -0.65 -12.89 -19.76
C ASP A 222 0.79 -13.45 -19.75
N PHE A 223 1.78 -12.58 -19.61
CA PHE A 223 3.19 -12.93 -19.51
C PHE A 223 3.57 -13.71 -18.23
N GLU A 224 2.86 -13.56 -17.11
CA GLU A 224 3.20 -14.28 -15.85
C GLU A 224 2.70 -15.73 -15.84
N GLN A 225 1.76 -16.08 -16.73
CA GLN A 225 1.23 -17.45 -16.85
C GLN A 225 2.11 -18.36 -17.72
N ALA A 226 3.05 -17.79 -18.45
CA ALA A 226 3.98 -18.53 -19.30
C ALA A 226 5.20 -19.00 -18.49
N SER A 227 5.61 -20.26 -18.68
CA SER A 227 6.92 -20.73 -18.22
C SER A 227 8.00 -20.14 -19.12
N LEU A 228 8.37 -18.89 -18.87
CA LEU A 228 9.37 -18.14 -19.60
C LEU A 228 10.75 -18.45 -19.05
N ASP A 229 11.73 -18.64 -19.94
CA ASP A 229 13.13 -18.61 -19.55
C ASP A 229 13.72 -17.19 -19.59
N GLU A 230 15.01 -17.06 -19.26
CA GLU A 230 15.67 -15.74 -19.23
C GLU A 230 15.69 -15.05 -20.60
N GLU A 231 15.83 -15.81 -21.69
CA GLU A 231 15.89 -15.25 -23.04
C GLU A 231 14.50 -14.81 -23.51
N ASP A 232 13.45 -15.57 -23.19
CA ASP A 232 12.06 -15.17 -23.45
C ASP A 232 11.74 -13.84 -22.75
N VAL A 233 12.15 -13.68 -21.48
CA VAL A 233 11.94 -12.43 -20.72
C VAL A 233 12.70 -11.26 -21.35
N LYS A 234 13.95 -11.46 -21.80
CA LYS A 234 14.72 -10.42 -22.51
C LYS A 234 14.03 -9.99 -23.80
N GLU A 235 13.50 -10.93 -24.57
CA GLU A 235 12.78 -10.65 -25.81
C GLU A 235 11.50 -9.84 -25.53
N LEU A 236 10.71 -10.22 -24.53
CA LEU A 236 9.50 -9.47 -24.15
C LEU A 236 9.82 -8.04 -23.72
N ILE A 237 10.87 -7.83 -22.91
CA ILE A 237 11.33 -6.48 -22.51
C ILE A 237 11.74 -5.66 -23.74
N TRP A 238 12.44 -6.29 -24.69
CA TRP A 238 12.86 -5.64 -25.94
C TRP A 238 11.66 -5.25 -26.81
N LEU A 239 10.70 -6.16 -27.00
CA LEU A 239 9.48 -5.90 -27.78
C LEU A 239 8.64 -4.77 -27.17
N GLU A 240 8.50 -4.74 -25.85
CA GLU A 240 7.80 -3.65 -25.16
C GLU A 240 8.52 -2.31 -25.34
N SER A 241 9.86 -2.32 -25.26
CA SER A 241 10.67 -1.13 -25.51
C SER A 241 10.51 -0.57 -26.92
N LEU A 242 10.37 -1.45 -27.92
CA LEU A 242 10.12 -1.10 -29.32
C LEU A 242 8.72 -0.55 -29.55
N ASN A 243 7.72 -1.03 -28.82
CA ASN A 243 6.35 -0.52 -28.90
C ASN A 243 6.27 0.96 -28.46
N PHE A 244 7.05 1.34 -27.44
CA PHE A 244 7.15 2.73 -26.99
C PHE A 244 8.11 3.60 -27.81
N ASN A 245 9.10 3.00 -28.48
CA ASN A 245 10.10 3.70 -29.31
C ASN A 245 10.23 3.01 -30.67
N PRO A 246 9.24 3.18 -31.58
CA PRO A 246 9.29 2.56 -32.89
C PRO A 246 10.50 3.05 -33.68
N ILE A 247 11.19 2.11 -34.34
CA ILE A 247 12.46 2.34 -35.05
C ILE A 247 12.34 3.37 -36.20
N GLU A 248 11.11 3.67 -36.66
CA GLU A 248 10.86 4.65 -37.72
C GLU A 248 11.30 6.08 -37.36
N ASP A 249 11.36 6.44 -36.08
CA ASP A 249 11.81 7.77 -35.63
C ASP A 249 13.34 7.99 -35.73
N PHE A 250 14.13 6.93 -35.92
CA PHE A 250 15.58 7.04 -36.12
C PHE A 250 16.01 7.33 -37.57
N VAL A 251 15.10 7.22 -38.54
CA VAL A 251 15.45 7.32 -39.97
C VAL A 251 15.36 8.76 -40.50
N ILE A 252 14.80 9.72 -39.74
CA ILE A 252 14.56 11.09 -40.24
C ILE A 252 15.67 12.10 -39.86
N SER A 253 16.61 11.79 -38.98
CA SER A 253 17.67 12.75 -38.58
C SER A 253 18.99 12.65 -39.38
N CYS A 254 19.03 11.91 -40.49
CA CYS A 254 20.17 11.86 -41.40
C CYS A 254 19.72 12.16 -42.84
N LYS A 255 19.36 13.41 -43.11
CA LYS A 255 19.41 14.00 -44.47
C LYS A 255 20.01 15.39 -44.40
#